data_AF-A0A835EDF2-F1
#
_entry.id   AF-A0A835EDF2-F1
#
_cell.length_a   1.000
_cell.length_b   1.000
_cell.length_c   1.000
_cell.angle_alpha   90.00
_cell.angle_beta   90.00
_cell.angle_gamma   90.00
#
_symmetry.space_group_name_H-M   'P 1'
#
loop_
_entity.id
_entity.type
_entity.pdbx_description
1 polymer ?
#
loop_
_entity_poly.entity_id
_entity_poly.type
_entity_poly.pdbx_seq_one_letter_code
_entity_poly.pdbx_strand_id
1 'polypeptide(L)'
;MCELFSTVRWDLRLVVPPHPPSPCLRSVDLDLATVSKIFSSANNNDIITIKKYRLHDVLTFPISLRSPGSHVCFHLDVDLKAYGVPVSIPEYPESIYQAIVCMPSAKFKYFCDKLSCGTGDRKAVLYLEPFPSHAVVISISVDKDNVRFFTDKSSAIVRLQTQNGDKPNEATRIVMKEKISLTFGLRYLKNFSKASTLSDQVTIKLWSNLLVVEYMGYIRYHVMPAEKEAETEGIEEEDQKN
;
A
#
# COMPACT_ATOMS: atom_id res chain seq x y z
N MET A 1 -19.75 17.16 14.64
CA MET A 1 -18.27 17.33 14.66
C MET A 1 -17.71 15.96 14.30
N CYS A 2 -17.70 15.64 13.01
CA CYS A 2 -17.39 14.31 12.48
C CYS A 2 -15.91 14.26 12.11
N GLU A 3 -15.15 13.35 12.72
CA GLU A 3 -13.76 13.12 12.37
C GLU A 3 -13.67 12.36 11.04
N LEU A 4 -13.23 13.06 9.99
CA LEU A 4 -12.77 12.45 8.74
C LEU A 4 -11.46 11.70 8.99
N PHE A 5 -11.50 10.38 9.17
CA PHE A 5 -10.33 9.54 8.97
C PHE A 5 -10.65 8.40 8.01
N SER A 6 -10.37 8.63 6.72
CA SER A 6 -10.11 7.53 5.78
C SER A 6 -8.97 6.68 6.37
N THR A 7 -9.28 5.49 6.87
CA THR A 7 -8.31 4.63 7.55
C THR A 7 -7.47 3.90 6.50
N VAL A 8 -6.21 4.30 6.35
CA VAL A 8 -5.23 3.55 5.56
C VAL A 8 -4.47 2.61 6.47
N ARG A 9 -4.43 1.32 6.10
CA ARG A 9 -3.67 0.29 6.82
C ARG A 9 -2.68 -0.36 5.86
N TRP A 10 -1.55 -0.79 6.38
CA TRP A 10 -0.56 -1.56 5.64
C TRP A 10 -0.19 -2.81 6.44
N ASP A 11 0.00 -3.93 5.74
CA ASP A 11 0.48 -5.21 6.28
C ASP A 11 1.84 -5.51 5.64
N LEU A 12 2.82 -5.91 6.45
CA LEU A 12 4.09 -6.47 5.99
C LEU A 12 4.27 -7.84 6.66
N ARG A 13 4.27 -8.89 5.84
CA ARG A 13 4.54 -10.26 6.30
C ARG A 13 5.97 -10.66 5.97
N LEU A 14 6.81 -10.83 6.98
CA LEU A 14 8.12 -11.43 6.80
C LEU A 14 7.98 -12.95 6.93
N VAL A 15 8.30 -13.68 5.86
CA VAL A 15 8.37 -15.14 5.92
C VAL A 15 9.61 -15.54 6.69
N VAL A 16 9.43 -16.08 7.90
CA VAL A 16 10.52 -16.63 8.69
C VAL A 16 10.72 -18.09 8.30
N PRO A 17 11.95 -18.55 7.98
CA PRO A 17 12.21 -19.96 7.72
C PRO A 17 11.80 -20.82 8.93
N PRO A 18 11.42 -22.09 8.73
CA PRO A 18 10.92 -22.94 9.80
C PRO A 18 11.96 -23.08 10.91
N HIS A 19 11.64 -22.57 12.11
CA HIS A 19 12.43 -22.72 13.32
C HIS A 19 11.62 -23.58 14.31
N PRO A 20 12.25 -24.44 15.13
CA PRO A 20 11.55 -25.25 16.14
C PRO A 20 10.63 -24.40 17.04
N PRO A 21 9.51 -24.99 17.52
CA PRO A 21 8.45 -24.29 18.23
C PRO A 21 9.03 -23.68 19.51
N SER A 22 9.34 -22.40 19.42
CA SER A 22 9.73 -21.58 20.56
C SER A 22 8.48 -20.81 20.99
N PRO A 23 8.33 -20.49 22.29
CA PRO A 23 7.25 -19.64 22.76
C PRO A 23 7.51 -18.21 22.26
N CYS A 24 7.20 -17.98 20.99
CA CYS A 24 7.42 -16.72 20.31
C CYS A 24 6.32 -15.73 20.71
N LEU A 25 6.77 -14.50 20.90
CA LEU A 25 5.89 -13.35 21.13
C LEU A 25 5.05 -13.18 19.85
N ARG A 26 3.75 -12.98 19.99
CA ARG A 26 2.83 -12.95 18.83
C ARG A 26 2.89 -11.63 18.05
N SER A 27 3.38 -10.54 18.65
CA SER A 27 3.46 -9.22 18.03
C SER A 27 4.64 -8.42 18.58
N VAL A 28 5.29 -7.63 17.73
CA VAL A 28 6.37 -6.71 18.09
C VAL A 28 6.03 -5.36 17.51
N ASP A 29 6.03 -4.32 18.34
CA ASP A 29 5.85 -2.95 17.86
C ASP A 29 7.21 -2.36 17.52
N LEU A 30 7.31 -1.82 16.32
CA LEU A 30 8.53 -1.25 15.79
C LEU A 30 8.29 0.22 15.48
N ASP A 31 9.13 1.10 16.02
CA ASP A 31 9.22 2.46 15.49
C ASP A 31 9.90 2.41 14.12
N LEU A 32 9.09 2.49 13.07
CA LEU A 32 9.56 2.44 11.69
C LEU A 32 10.54 3.57 11.37
N ALA A 33 10.47 4.73 12.05
CA ALA A 33 11.43 5.81 11.85
C ALA A 33 12.82 5.42 12.36
N THR A 34 12.89 4.81 13.55
CA THR A 34 14.14 4.26 14.10
C THR A 34 14.65 3.11 13.24
N VAL A 35 13.81 2.14 12.87
CA VAL A 35 14.20 1.01 12.03
C VAL A 35 14.70 1.46 10.66
N SER A 36 14.05 2.45 10.04
CA SER A 36 14.48 3.03 8.77
C SER A 36 15.88 3.67 8.85
N LYS A 37 16.20 4.40 9.93
CA LYS A 37 17.54 4.96 10.15
C LYS A 37 18.60 3.85 10.24
N ILE A 38 18.28 2.76 10.91
CA ILE A 38 19.18 1.60 11.07
C ILE A 38 19.45 0.96 9.72
N PHE A 39 18.39 0.66 8.96
CA PHE A 39 18.51 0.06 7.63
C PHE A 39 19.17 0.99 6.62
N SER A 40 19.06 2.32 6.77
CA SER A 40 19.78 3.27 5.92
C SER A 40 21.31 3.23 6.08
N SER A 41 21.79 2.63 7.18
CA SER A 41 23.22 2.44 7.43
C SER A 41 23.74 1.09 6.93
N ALA A 42 22.85 0.21 6.44
CA ALA A 42 23.21 -1.10 5.92
C ALA A 42 23.55 -1.03 4.43
N ASN A 43 24.52 -1.83 3.98
CA ASN A 43 24.76 -2.03 2.56
C ASN A 43 23.76 -3.04 1.98
N ASN A 44 23.56 -3.00 0.66
CA ASN A 44 22.60 -3.88 -0.04
C ASN A 44 22.84 -5.38 0.18
N ASN A 45 24.07 -5.78 0.50
CA ASN A 45 24.45 -7.18 0.70
C ASN A 45 24.60 -7.56 2.18
N ASP A 46 24.38 -6.62 3.11
CA ASP A 46 24.57 -6.90 4.53
C ASP A 46 23.45 -7.81 5.06
N ILE A 47 23.85 -8.77 5.88
CA ILE A 47 22.96 -9.67 6.61
C ILE A 47 22.46 -8.93 7.85
N ILE A 48 21.17 -8.63 7.85
CA ILE A 48 20.47 -8.05 8.99
C ILE A 48 19.95 -9.20 9.86
N THR A 49 20.38 -9.25 11.12
CA THR A 49 19.86 -10.22 12.10
C THR A 49 19.14 -9.46 13.21
N ILE A 50 17.86 -9.73 13.39
CA ILE A 50 17.08 -9.21 14.51
C ILE A 50 16.95 -10.32 15.53
N LYS A 51 17.57 -10.14 16.69
CA LYS A 51 17.46 -11.06 17.81
C LYS A 51 16.37 -10.56 18.75
N LYS A 52 15.73 -11.50 19.45
CA LYS A 52 14.83 -11.21 20.55
C LYS A 52 15.55 -11.56 21.83
N TYR A 53 15.76 -10.59 22.69
CA TYR A 53 16.30 -10.79 24.02
C TYR A 53 15.23 -10.43 25.05
N ARG A 54 14.92 -11.36 25.96
CA ARG A 54 14.00 -11.13 27.07
C ARG A 54 14.78 -11.29 28.36
N LEU A 55 14.93 -10.21 29.11
CA LEU A 55 15.46 -10.24 30.47
C LEU A 55 14.37 -9.70 31.40
N HIS A 56 13.82 -10.57 32.24
CA HIS A 56 12.61 -10.29 33.03
C HIS A 56 11.44 -9.82 32.12
N ASP A 57 10.80 -8.69 32.46
CA ASP A 57 9.68 -8.08 31.70
C ASP A 57 10.14 -7.13 30.58
N VAL A 58 11.45 -6.93 30.40
CA VAL A 58 11.98 -6.08 29.34
C VAL A 58 12.28 -6.93 28.10
N LEU A 59 11.65 -6.57 26.98
CA LEU A 59 12.08 -7.01 25.66
C LEU A 59 13.08 -6.02 25.08
N THR A 60 14.22 -6.55 24.66
CA THR A 60 15.18 -5.84 23.83
C THR A 60 15.30 -6.60 22.51
N PHE A 61 15.47 -5.86 21.43
CA PHE A 61 15.59 -6.43 20.10
C PHE A 61 16.91 -5.99 19.48
N PRO A 62 18.02 -6.68 19.81
CA PRO A 62 19.31 -6.37 19.21
C PRO A 62 19.25 -6.61 17.71
N ILE A 63 19.55 -5.56 16.94
CA ILE A 63 19.73 -5.65 15.49
C ILE A 63 21.23 -5.70 15.22
N SER A 64 21.68 -6.69 14.47
CA SER A 64 23.06 -6.77 14.03
C SER A 64 23.20 -6.77 12.52
N LEU A 65 24.10 -5.93 12.01
CA LEU A 65 24.46 -5.80 10.61
C LEU A 65 25.81 -6.48 10.37
N ARG A 66 25.86 -7.38 9.40
CA ARG A 66 27.08 -8.11 9.03
C ARG A 66 27.26 -8.13 7.52
N SER A 67 28.38 -7.63 7.03
CA SER A 67 28.71 -7.80 5.62
C SER A 67 29.22 -9.21 5.32
N PRO A 68 28.87 -9.83 4.17
CA PRO A 68 29.35 -11.15 3.80
C PRO A 68 30.89 -11.16 3.71
N GLY A 69 31.55 -12.05 4.46
CA GLY A 69 33.01 -12.14 4.50
C GLY A 69 33.70 -11.16 5.47
N SER A 70 32.95 -10.28 6.15
CA SER A 70 33.50 -9.41 7.21
C SER A 70 33.41 -10.07 8.59
N HIS A 71 34.45 -9.88 9.40
CA HIS A 71 34.43 -10.21 10.83
C HIS A 71 33.81 -9.10 11.69
N VAL A 72 33.51 -7.94 11.10
CA VAL A 72 32.89 -6.80 11.79
C VAL A 72 31.37 -6.99 11.83
N CYS A 73 30.82 -6.98 13.03
CA CYS A 73 29.39 -7.07 13.29
C CYS A 73 28.99 -5.82 14.07
N PHE A 74 28.16 -4.97 13.47
CA PHE A 74 27.63 -3.81 14.18
C PHE A 74 26.42 -4.26 14.97
N HIS A 75 26.45 -4.08 16.28
CA HIS A 75 25.33 -4.37 17.17
C HIS A 75 24.67 -3.06 17.58
N LEU A 76 23.35 -2.99 17.39
CA LEU A 76 22.54 -1.90 17.89
C LEU A 76 21.44 -2.47 18.76
N ASP A 77 21.50 -2.14 20.04
CA ASP A 77 20.44 -2.45 20.99
C ASP A 77 19.33 -1.42 20.78
N VAL A 78 18.24 -1.87 20.16
CA VAL A 78 17.03 -1.07 20.03
C VAL A 78 16.08 -1.50 21.14
N ASP A 79 15.78 -0.56 22.04
CA ASP A 79 14.72 -0.70 23.03
C ASP A 79 13.36 -0.62 22.35
N LEU A 80 12.99 -1.70 21.68
CA LEU A 80 11.68 -1.87 21.07
C LEU A 80 10.70 -2.22 22.19
N LYS A 81 10.14 -1.16 22.76
CA LYS A 81 9.09 -1.21 23.75
C LYS A 81 7.82 -1.81 23.13
N ALA A 82 7.46 -3.01 23.55
CA ALA A 82 6.23 -3.69 23.15
C ALA A 82 5.02 -3.08 23.89
N TYR A 83 4.56 -1.89 23.48
CA TYR A 83 3.40 -1.21 24.06
C TYR A 83 2.14 -1.24 23.19
N GLY A 84 2.14 -2.00 22.09
CA GLY A 84 1.04 -2.05 21.14
C GLY A 84 0.08 -3.19 21.37
N VAL A 85 -1.18 -2.90 21.09
CA VAL A 85 -2.23 -3.91 20.95
C VAL A 85 -2.02 -4.61 19.60
N PRO A 86 -1.97 -5.95 19.54
CA PRO A 86 -1.86 -6.65 18.27
C PRO A 86 -3.06 -6.30 17.38
N VAL A 87 -2.79 -5.66 16.25
CA VAL A 87 -3.82 -5.37 15.24
C VAL A 87 -3.83 -6.52 14.24
N SER A 88 -4.88 -7.34 14.26
CA SER A 88 -5.10 -8.34 13.23
C SER A 88 -5.63 -7.67 11.96
N ILE A 89 -4.93 -7.84 10.84
CA ILE A 89 -5.43 -7.43 9.53
C ILE A 89 -6.32 -8.57 9.00
N PRO A 90 -7.60 -8.32 8.66
CA PRO A 90 -8.49 -9.36 8.17
C PRO A 90 -7.94 -9.98 6.89
N GLU A 91 -7.92 -11.31 6.83
CA GLU A 91 -7.65 -12.03 5.59
C GLU A 91 -8.93 -12.16 4.78
N TYR A 92 -8.91 -11.61 3.57
CA TYR A 92 -10.04 -11.69 2.66
C TYR A 92 -9.75 -12.72 1.56
N PRO A 93 -10.68 -13.66 1.28
CA PRO A 93 -10.49 -14.62 0.19
C PRO A 93 -10.59 -13.92 -1.16
N GLU A 94 -9.88 -14.42 -2.18
CA GLU A 94 -9.86 -13.77 -3.50
C GLU A 94 -11.24 -13.73 -4.20
N SER A 95 -12.18 -14.55 -3.72
CA SER A 95 -13.57 -14.56 -4.17
C SER A 95 -14.31 -13.25 -3.92
N ILE A 96 -13.92 -12.42 -2.94
CA ILE A 96 -14.64 -11.17 -2.63
C ILE A 96 -14.35 -10.04 -3.61
N TYR A 97 -13.19 -10.07 -4.27
CA TYR A 97 -12.78 -8.97 -5.14
C TYR A 97 -13.55 -9.04 -6.46
N GLN A 98 -14.16 -7.93 -6.87
CA GLN A 98 -14.83 -7.82 -8.16
C GLN A 98 -13.83 -7.74 -9.31
N ALA A 99 -12.65 -7.16 -9.08
CA ALA A 99 -11.59 -7.10 -10.07
C ALA A 99 -10.20 -7.27 -9.43
N ILE A 100 -9.33 -7.99 -10.13
CA ILE A 100 -7.92 -8.18 -9.78
C ILE A 100 -7.09 -7.85 -11.02
N VAL A 101 -6.12 -6.96 -10.87
CA VAL A 101 -5.25 -6.49 -11.94
C VAL A 101 -3.81 -6.74 -11.53
N CYS A 102 -3.06 -7.46 -12.35
CA CYS A 102 -1.61 -7.62 -12.19
C CYS A 102 -0.91 -6.82 -13.30
N MET A 103 0.03 -5.96 -12.95
CA MET A 103 0.80 -5.20 -13.94
C MET A 103 2.23 -4.93 -13.47
N PRO A 104 3.14 -4.51 -14.36
CA PRO A 104 4.48 -4.10 -13.95
C PRO A 104 4.42 -2.97 -12.92
N SER A 105 5.12 -3.12 -11.81
CA SER A 105 5.15 -2.13 -10.71
C SER A 105 5.70 -0.79 -11.17
N ALA A 106 6.73 -0.81 -12.02
CA ALA A 106 7.31 0.38 -12.63
C ALA A 106 6.29 1.16 -13.46
N LYS A 107 5.40 0.47 -14.17
CA LYS A 107 4.32 1.06 -14.97
C LYS A 107 3.27 1.71 -14.07
N PHE A 108 2.88 1.02 -12.99
CA PHE A 108 1.98 1.57 -11.96
C PHE A 108 2.56 2.84 -11.31
N LYS A 109 3.82 2.80 -10.88
CA LYS A 109 4.53 3.97 -10.32
C LYS A 109 4.58 5.14 -11.30
N TYR A 110 4.92 4.87 -12.55
CA TYR A 110 4.94 5.89 -13.60
C TYR A 110 3.57 6.58 -13.74
N PHE A 111 2.46 5.84 -13.69
CA PHE A 111 1.12 6.45 -13.74
C PHE A 111 0.84 7.30 -12.50
N CYS A 112 1.13 6.81 -11.30
CA CYS A 112 0.95 7.59 -10.07
C CYS A 112 1.74 8.91 -10.11
N ASP A 113 2.97 8.89 -10.61
CA ASP A 113 3.83 10.07 -10.74
C ASP A 113 3.35 11.02 -11.84
N LYS A 114 2.95 10.49 -13.00
CA LYS A 114 2.44 11.31 -14.12
C LYS A 114 1.12 12.01 -13.79
N LEU A 115 0.18 11.28 -13.17
CA LEU A 115 -1.09 11.84 -12.71
C LEU A 115 -0.88 12.89 -11.61
N SER A 116 0.20 12.77 -10.82
CA SER A 116 0.59 13.80 -9.83
C SER A 116 1.24 15.03 -10.47
N CYS A 117 1.89 14.91 -11.63
CA CYS A 117 2.61 16.01 -12.29
C CYS A 117 1.69 16.92 -13.12
N GLY A 118 0.58 16.41 -13.67
CA GLY A 118 -0.37 17.18 -14.46
C GLY A 118 -1.20 18.19 -13.65
N THR A 119 -1.17 18.10 -12.32
CA THR A 119 -2.08 18.85 -11.44
C THR A 119 -1.51 20.19 -10.96
N GLY A 120 -0.26 20.53 -11.31
CA GLY A 120 0.39 21.81 -10.94
C GLY A 120 1.16 21.78 -9.61
N ASP A 121 1.05 20.71 -8.83
CA ASP A 121 1.69 20.56 -7.52
C ASP A 121 3.15 20.10 -7.58
N ARG A 122 4.01 20.92 -8.20
CA ARG A 122 5.47 20.75 -8.03
C ARG A 122 5.97 21.25 -6.67
N LYS A 123 5.12 21.90 -5.85
CA LYS A 123 5.50 22.47 -4.53
C LYS A 123 4.76 21.90 -3.31
N ALA A 124 3.65 21.16 -3.46
CA ALA A 124 2.90 20.60 -2.33
C ALA A 124 3.36 19.19 -1.89
N VAL A 125 4.61 18.82 -2.18
CA VAL A 125 5.30 17.65 -1.59
C VAL A 125 6.41 18.12 -0.66
N LEU A 126 6.15 19.19 0.09
CA LEU A 126 6.90 19.50 1.29
C LEU A 126 5.98 19.15 2.46
N TYR A 127 6.42 18.13 3.19
CA TYR A 127 5.94 17.80 4.52
C TYR A 127 5.74 19.09 5.32
N LEU A 128 4.66 19.16 6.12
CA LEU A 128 4.34 20.21 7.12
C LEU A 128 3.26 21.26 6.75
N GLU A 129 2.19 20.92 6.03
CA GLU A 129 0.94 21.70 6.17
C GLU A 129 -0.24 20.85 6.68
N PRO A 130 -1.04 21.32 7.66
CA PRO A 130 -2.07 20.51 8.33
C PRO A 130 -3.27 20.16 7.43
N PHE A 131 -3.41 20.83 6.29
CA PHE A 131 -4.48 20.59 5.33
C PHE A 131 -3.90 20.64 3.91
N PRO A 132 -3.81 19.51 3.18
CA PRO A 132 -3.46 19.57 1.77
C PRO A 132 -4.59 20.29 1.02
N SER A 133 -4.29 21.47 0.51
CA SER A 133 -5.12 22.21 -0.43
C SER A 133 -5.44 21.32 -1.64
N HIS A 134 -6.74 21.19 -1.94
CA HIS A 134 -7.34 20.32 -2.96
C HIS A 134 -6.76 18.90 -3.03
N ALA A 135 -7.26 17.99 -2.18
CA ALA A 135 -6.96 16.58 -2.27
C ALA A 135 -7.29 16.05 -3.68
N VAL A 136 -6.26 15.85 -4.50
CA VAL A 136 -6.40 15.33 -5.86
C VAL A 136 -6.98 13.93 -5.76
N VAL A 137 -8.19 13.76 -6.29
CA VAL A 137 -8.87 12.47 -6.37
C VAL A 137 -8.43 11.72 -7.62
N ILE A 138 -8.35 10.41 -7.50
CA ILE A 138 -8.10 9.49 -8.59
C ILE A 138 -9.14 8.39 -8.56
N SER A 139 -9.75 8.16 -9.70
CA SER A 139 -10.73 7.12 -9.92
C SER A 139 -10.10 6.00 -10.73
N ILE A 140 -10.23 4.77 -10.21
CA ILE A 140 -9.75 3.55 -10.83
C ILE A 140 -10.99 2.79 -11.31
N SER A 141 -11.13 2.65 -12.63
CA SER A 141 -12.19 1.85 -13.23
C SER A 141 -11.62 0.63 -13.95
N VAL A 142 -12.22 -0.53 -13.71
CA VAL A 142 -11.88 -1.78 -14.40
C VAL A 142 -13.06 -2.22 -15.25
N ASP A 143 -12.79 -2.43 -16.54
CA ASP A 143 -13.69 -3.04 -17.53
C ASP A 143 -13.03 -4.30 -18.10
N LYS A 144 -13.73 -5.04 -18.97
CA LYS A 144 -13.33 -6.36 -19.50
C LYS A 144 -11.85 -6.41 -19.92
N ASP A 145 -11.41 -5.42 -20.68
CA ASP A 145 -10.07 -5.40 -21.27
C ASP A 145 -9.26 -4.15 -20.88
N ASN A 146 -9.74 -3.33 -19.94
CA ASN A 146 -9.11 -2.05 -19.66
C ASN A 146 -9.17 -1.69 -18.19
N VAL A 147 -8.07 -1.15 -17.69
CA VAL A 147 -7.97 -0.47 -16.39
C VAL A 147 -7.69 0.99 -16.67
N ARG A 148 -8.56 1.88 -16.20
CA ARG A 148 -8.41 3.32 -16.38
C ARG A 148 -8.17 3.98 -15.04
N PHE A 149 -7.10 4.74 -14.96
CA PHE A 149 -6.76 5.63 -13.87
C PHE A 149 -7.07 7.05 -14.33
N PHE A 150 -8.01 7.74 -13.70
CA PHE A 150 -8.37 9.10 -14.11
C PHE A 150 -8.48 10.06 -12.94
N THR A 151 -8.12 11.30 -13.20
CA THR A 151 -8.20 12.47 -12.32
C THR A 151 -8.91 13.57 -13.12
N ASP A 152 -9.42 14.60 -12.47
CA ASP A 152 -10.18 15.68 -13.12
C ASP A 152 -9.42 16.34 -14.29
N LYS A 153 -8.08 16.39 -14.22
CA LYS A 153 -7.22 17.04 -15.21
C LYS A 153 -6.45 16.09 -16.12
N SER A 154 -6.36 14.81 -15.77
CA SER A 154 -5.51 13.85 -16.50
C SER A 154 -6.02 12.42 -16.39
N SER A 155 -5.90 11.65 -17.48
CA SER A 155 -6.27 10.23 -17.50
C SER A 155 -5.14 9.38 -18.09
N ALA A 156 -4.98 8.19 -17.52
CA ALA A 156 -4.08 7.15 -17.98
C ALA A 156 -4.90 5.87 -18.18
N ILE A 157 -4.93 5.36 -19.42
CA ILE A 157 -5.66 4.15 -19.78
C ILE A 157 -4.65 3.04 -19.99
N VAL A 158 -4.76 1.98 -19.20
CA VAL A 158 -4.01 0.74 -19.36
C VAL A 158 -4.92 -0.26 -20.04
N ARG A 159 -4.61 -0.56 -21.30
CA ARG A 159 -5.28 -1.66 -22.00
C ARG A 159 -4.63 -2.97 -21.60
N LEU A 160 -5.44 -4.03 -21.53
CA LEU A 160 -4.96 -5.40 -21.44
C LEU A 160 -3.96 -5.62 -22.58
N GLN A 161 -2.76 -6.09 -22.22
CA GLN A 161 -1.79 -6.54 -23.21
C GLN A 161 -1.79 -8.05 -23.15
N THR A 162 -2.27 -8.68 -24.22
CA THR A 162 -2.15 -10.12 -24.43
C THR A 162 -0.67 -10.48 -24.36
N GLN A 163 -0.34 -11.55 -23.64
CA GLN A 163 1.03 -12.06 -23.54
C GLN A 163 1.60 -12.30 -24.94
N ASN A 164 2.49 -11.42 -25.40
CA ASN A 164 3.46 -11.80 -26.43
C ASN A 164 4.53 -12.62 -25.71
N GLY A 165 4.74 -13.86 -26.18
CA GLY A 165 5.39 -14.96 -25.46
C GLY A 165 6.83 -14.77 -24.99
N ASP A 166 7.44 -13.61 -25.16
CA ASP A 166 8.87 -13.39 -24.85
C ASP A 166 9.15 -12.94 -23.41
N LYS A 167 8.19 -12.31 -22.69
CA LYS A 167 8.39 -11.85 -21.30
C LYS A 167 7.10 -11.84 -20.46
N PRO A 168 6.87 -12.85 -19.60
CA PRO A 168 5.64 -12.92 -18.80
C PRO A 168 5.52 -11.79 -17.76
N ASN A 169 6.64 -11.21 -17.31
CA ASN A 169 6.68 -10.16 -16.30
C ASN A 169 6.33 -8.75 -16.83
N GLU A 170 6.22 -8.56 -18.15
CA GLU A 170 5.84 -7.26 -18.74
C GLU A 170 4.33 -7.15 -19.01
N ALA A 171 3.61 -8.27 -19.05
CA ALA A 171 2.20 -8.30 -19.40
C ALA A 171 1.30 -7.79 -18.25
N THR A 172 0.26 -7.04 -18.62
CA THR A 172 -0.84 -6.68 -17.70
C THR A 172 -1.93 -7.74 -17.80
N ARG A 173 -2.33 -8.32 -16.68
CA ARG A 173 -3.41 -9.32 -16.58
C ARG A 173 -4.59 -8.71 -15.81
N ILE A 174 -5.80 -8.94 -16.31
CA ILE A 174 -7.04 -8.45 -15.68
C ILE A 174 -7.94 -9.67 -15.48
N VAL A 175 -8.39 -9.87 -14.24
CA VAL A 175 -9.42 -10.83 -13.86
C VAL A 175 -10.59 -10.03 -13.31
N MET A 176 -11.69 -9.95 -14.06
CA MET A 176 -12.86 -9.17 -13.69
C MET A 176 -14.08 -10.10 -13.57
N LYS A 177 -14.71 -10.10 -12.40
CA LYS A 177 -16.03 -10.72 -12.16
C LYS A 177 -17.15 -9.73 -12.47
N GLU A 178 -16.97 -8.48 -12.03
CA GLU A 178 -17.94 -7.40 -12.21
C GLU A 178 -17.19 -6.09 -12.50
N LYS A 179 -17.81 -5.20 -13.29
CA LYS A 179 -17.26 -3.86 -13.52
C LYS A 179 -17.25 -3.08 -12.22
N ILE A 180 -16.16 -2.39 -11.94
CA ILE A 180 -16.01 -1.62 -10.70
C ILE A 180 -15.28 -0.32 -10.98
N SER A 181 -15.72 0.76 -10.32
CA SER A 181 -15.07 2.07 -10.34
C SER A 181 -15.07 2.66 -8.94
N LEU A 182 -13.88 2.90 -8.39
CA LEU A 182 -13.69 3.43 -7.05
C LEU A 182 -12.78 4.66 -7.08
N THR A 183 -13.01 5.59 -6.18
CA THR A 183 -12.29 6.87 -6.10
C THR A 183 -11.53 6.97 -4.79
N PHE A 184 -10.29 7.45 -4.85
CA PHE A 184 -9.36 7.55 -3.72
C PHE A 184 -8.57 8.85 -3.78
N GLY A 185 -7.94 9.25 -2.68
CA GLY A 185 -6.92 10.30 -2.71
C GLY A 185 -5.64 9.81 -3.41
N LEU A 186 -5.16 10.54 -4.43
CA LEU A 186 -3.94 10.22 -5.19
C LEU A 186 -2.71 10.07 -4.29
N ARG A 187 -2.67 10.80 -3.16
CA ARG A 187 -1.62 10.73 -2.14
C ARG A 187 -1.34 9.30 -1.67
N TYR A 188 -2.37 8.46 -1.57
CA TYR A 188 -2.25 7.09 -1.10
C TYR A 188 -1.57 6.21 -2.16
N LEU A 189 -2.05 6.27 -3.40
CA LEU A 189 -1.48 5.51 -4.52
C LEU A 189 -0.01 5.92 -4.78
N LYS A 190 0.31 7.21 -4.65
CA LYS A 190 1.70 7.68 -4.71
C LYS A 190 2.57 7.06 -3.61
N ASN A 191 2.07 6.99 -2.38
CA ASN A 191 2.78 6.31 -1.29
C ASN A 191 2.92 4.80 -1.54
N PHE A 192 1.88 4.13 -2.04
CA PHE A 192 1.92 2.70 -2.34
C PHE A 192 2.91 2.39 -3.47
N SER A 193 3.05 3.29 -4.45
CA SER A 193 3.98 3.14 -5.56
C SER A 193 5.47 3.15 -5.14
N LYS A 194 5.79 3.65 -3.94
CA LYS A 194 7.16 3.64 -3.41
C LYS A 194 7.68 2.20 -3.22
N ALA A 195 6.80 1.23 -2.99
CA ALA A 195 7.16 -0.18 -2.87
C ALA A 195 7.49 -0.86 -4.21
N SER A 196 7.42 -0.14 -5.35
CA SER A 196 7.70 -0.73 -6.67
C SER A 196 9.14 -1.24 -6.83
N THR A 197 10.08 -0.82 -5.99
CA THR A 197 11.46 -1.34 -6.00
C THR A 197 11.58 -2.72 -5.38
N LEU A 198 10.53 -3.23 -4.73
CA LEU A 198 10.54 -4.52 -4.03
C LEU A 198 10.08 -5.67 -4.95
N SER A 199 9.30 -5.37 -5.98
CA SER A 199 8.72 -6.38 -6.87
C SER A 199 8.58 -5.82 -8.27
N ASP A 200 8.87 -6.62 -9.30
CA ASP A 200 8.65 -6.25 -10.70
C ASP A 200 7.16 -6.13 -11.05
N GLN A 201 6.30 -6.81 -10.29
CA GLN A 201 4.85 -6.87 -10.48
C GLN A 201 4.10 -6.32 -9.27
N VAL A 202 2.97 -5.67 -9.52
CA VAL A 202 2.01 -5.22 -8.50
C VAL A 202 0.64 -5.83 -8.78
N THR A 203 -0.04 -6.28 -7.72
CA THR A 203 -1.40 -6.79 -7.79
C THR A 203 -2.36 -5.80 -7.15
N ILE A 204 -3.33 -5.31 -7.91
CA ILE A 204 -4.34 -4.36 -7.48
C ILE A 204 -5.68 -5.09 -7.40
N LYS A 205 -6.22 -5.24 -6.20
CA LYS A 205 -7.49 -5.92 -5.94
C LYS A 205 -8.54 -4.90 -5.54
N LEU A 206 -9.67 -4.87 -6.24
CA LEU A 206 -10.77 -3.94 -5.99
C LEU A 206 -11.98 -4.69 -5.46
N TRP A 207 -12.45 -4.23 -4.29
CA TRP A 207 -13.74 -4.56 -3.71
C TRP A 207 -14.53 -3.27 -3.46
N SER A 208 -15.87 -3.27 -3.54
CA SER A 208 -16.71 -2.05 -3.39
C SER A 208 -16.35 -1.15 -2.20
N ASN A 209 -15.83 -1.74 -1.12
CA ASN A 209 -15.46 -1.03 0.11
C ASN A 209 -13.95 -0.96 0.37
N LEU A 210 -13.12 -1.49 -0.54
CA LEU A 210 -11.69 -1.68 -0.28
C LEU A 210 -10.86 -1.79 -1.55
N LEU A 211 -9.80 -1.00 -1.63
CA LEU A 211 -8.69 -1.22 -2.54
C LEU A 211 -7.53 -1.87 -1.78
N VAL A 212 -6.98 -2.94 -2.38
CA VAL A 212 -5.75 -3.58 -1.92
C VAL A 212 -4.68 -3.48 -2.99
N VAL A 213 -3.50 -2.95 -2.63
CA VAL A 213 -2.31 -2.95 -3.49
C VAL A 213 -1.26 -3.85 -2.87
N GLU A 214 -0.87 -4.89 -3.58
CA GLU A 214 -0.03 -5.98 -3.08
C GLU A 214 1.27 -6.10 -3.89
N TYR A 215 2.40 -6.19 -3.18
CA TYR A 215 3.73 -6.45 -3.72
C TYR A 215 4.33 -7.72 -3.11
N MET A 216 4.94 -8.57 -3.94
CA MET A 216 5.56 -9.85 -3.54
C MET A 216 4.65 -10.84 -2.79
N GLY A 217 3.34 -10.60 -2.67
CA GLY A 217 2.43 -11.42 -1.87
C GLY A 217 2.40 -11.08 -0.37
N TYR A 218 3.28 -10.19 0.08
CA TYR A 218 3.55 -9.98 1.52
C TYR A 218 3.39 -8.54 1.99
N ILE A 219 3.51 -7.55 1.09
CA ILE A 219 3.29 -6.14 1.40
C ILE A 219 1.95 -5.75 0.82
N ARG A 220 0.98 -5.43 1.68
CA ARG A 220 -0.39 -5.11 1.27
C ARG A 220 -0.81 -3.77 1.84
N TYR A 221 -1.19 -2.86 0.95
CA TYR A 221 -1.78 -1.57 1.32
C TYR A 221 -3.28 -1.63 1.16
N HIS A 222 -4.02 -1.22 2.20
CA HIS A 222 -5.47 -1.22 2.27
C HIS A 222 -5.97 0.22 2.37
N VAL A 223 -6.87 0.62 1.48
CA VAL A 223 -7.52 1.93 1.52
C VAL A 223 -8.99 1.81 1.15
N MET A 224 -9.84 2.44 1.96
CA MET A 224 -11.26 2.56 1.67
C MET A 224 -11.49 3.66 0.61
N PRO A 225 -12.46 3.48 -0.30
CA PRO A 225 -12.82 4.52 -1.25
C PRO A 225 -13.33 5.77 -0.52
N ALA A 226 -13.19 6.92 -1.17
CA ALA A 226 -13.85 8.14 -0.72
C ALA A 226 -15.37 7.93 -0.77
N GLU A 227 -16.08 8.42 0.25
CA GLU A 227 -17.54 8.42 0.24
C GLU A 227 -18.03 9.23 -0.97
N LYS A 228 -18.99 8.68 -1.71
CA LYS A 228 -19.75 9.47 -2.67
C LYS A 228 -20.77 10.25 -1.83
N GLU A 229 -20.72 11.57 -1.84
CA GLU A 229 -21.83 12.37 -1.36
C GLU A 229 -23.05 11.92 -2.16
N ALA A 230 -24.02 11.29 -1.48
CA ALA A 230 -25.26 10.88 -2.12
C ALA A 230 -25.95 12.16 -2.58
N GLU A 231 -26.16 12.29 -3.88
CA GLU A 231 -27.04 13.31 -4.45
C GLU A 231 -28.40 13.14 -3.77
N THR A 232 -28.75 14.04 -2.85
CA THR A 232 -30.13 14.18 -2.39
C THR A 232 -30.95 14.55 -3.61
N GLU A 233 -31.63 13.55 -4.18
CA GLU A 233 -32.69 13.73 -5.15
C GLU A 233 -33.67 14.75 -4.57
N GLY A 234 -33.77 15.90 -5.25
CA GLY A 234 -34.75 16.92 -4.92
C GLY A 234 -36.13 16.31 -5.06
N ILE A 235 -36.88 16.26 -3.96
CA ILE A 235 -38.32 16.02 -4.04
C ILE A 235 -38.91 17.26 -4.70
N GLU A 236 -39.27 17.12 -5.98
CA GLU A 236 -40.15 18.05 -6.68
C GLU A 236 -41.50 18.05 -5.94
N GLU A 237 -41.77 19.10 -5.15
CA GLU A 237 -43.13 19.43 -4.75
C GLU A 237 -43.82 20.10 -5.95
N GLU A 238 -44.48 19.29 -6.78
CA GLU A 238 -45.51 19.76 -7.71
C GLU A 238 -46.88 19.72 -7.05
N ASP A 239 -47.39 20.92 -6.78
CA ASP A 239 -48.77 21.41 -6.84
C ASP A 239 -49.93 20.64 -6.18
N GLN A 240 -50.67 21.37 -5.33
CA GLN A 240 -52.10 21.54 -5.60
C GLN A 240 -52.65 22.89 -5.13
N LYS A 241 -52.83 23.77 -6.11
CA LYS A 241 -53.83 24.82 -6.16
C LYS A 241 -55.23 24.21 -6.05
N ASN A 242 -55.94 24.50 -4.96
CA ASN A 242 -57.37 24.82 -4.98
C ASN A 242 -57.80 25.48 -3.67
#